data_AF-R6H3S5-F1
#
_entry.id   AF-R6H3S5-F1
#
_cell.length_a   1.000
_cell.length_b   1.000
_cell.length_c   1.000
_cell.angle_alpha   90.00
_cell.angle_beta   90.00
_cell.angle_gamma   90.00
#
_symmetry.space_group_name_H-M   'P 1'
#
loop_
_entity.id
_entity.type
_entity.pdbx_description
1 polymer ?
#
loop_
_entity_poly.entity_id
_entity_poly.type
_entity_poly.pdbx_seq_one_letter_code
_entity_poly.pdbx_strand_id
1 'polypeptide(L)'
;MFKKKFGQNFINDKLIINNITSSINPTEDDLILEIGPGSGALTKNLVKYNSNLICYEVDKDLENTLNQIKNDKTQIIFDDFLKRDIQSDISKIDYNNLYIIGNLPYYITTPIILSIIESRVDVKEMVFMVQKEVAERFSAKPGTKEYGSISVLLNYHFDIKKLFDVSRTKFYPIPNVDSSVIKLVKKDNVLPVDFEKFNKLVKDSFQYKRKNIRNNLKSYDLNKVESVLTKYGYSLSSRSEELSYEIFVELANTI
;
A
#
# COMPACT_ATOMS: atom_id res chain seq x y z
N MET A 1 21.63 -16.06 -10.50
CA MET A 1 22.22 -14.87 -11.15
C MET A 1 21.20 -13.75 -11.00
N PHE A 2 21.56 -12.59 -10.43
CA PHE A 2 20.59 -11.53 -10.10
C PHE A 2 19.87 -11.01 -11.36
N LYS A 3 18.54 -11.12 -11.42
CA LYS A 3 17.75 -10.55 -12.51
C LYS A 3 17.41 -9.11 -12.17
N LYS A 4 18.15 -8.15 -12.77
CA LYS A 4 17.80 -6.72 -12.73
C LYS A 4 16.34 -6.43 -13.10
N LYS A 5 15.71 -7.30 -13.92
CA LYS A 5 14.32 -7.16 -14.38
C LYS A 5 13.30 -7.07 -13.24
N PHE A 6 13.56 -7.73 -12.10
CA PHE A 6 12.61 -7.77 -10.98
C PHE A 6 12.90 -6.75 -9.88
N GLY A 7 13.95 -5.93 -10.04
CA GLY A 7 14.28 -4.88 -9.06
C GLY A 7 14.54 -5.40 -7.64
N GLN A 8 14.96 -6.66 -7.50
CA GLN A 8 15.17 -7.32 -6.22
C GLN A 8 16.33 -6.67 -5.45
N ASN A 9 16.04 -6.18 -4.25
CA ASN A 9 17.04 -5.76 -3.26
C ASN A 9 16.82 -6.61 -2.00
N PHE A 10 17.72 -7.55 -1.73
CA PHE A 10 17.59 -8.45 -0.59
C PHE A 10 18.11 -7.79 0.67
N ILE A 11 17.31 -7.84 1.73
CA ILE A 11 17.74 -7.44 3.07
C ILE A 11 18.27 -8.65 3.83
N ASN A 12 19.41 -8.50 4.51
CA ASN A 12 20.01 -9.58 5.33
C ASN A 12 20.26 -9.15 6.78
N ASP A 13 19.89 -7.93 7.15
CA ASP A 13 20.05 -7.43 8.51
C ASP A 13 18.94 -8.01 9.42
N LYS A 14 19.33 -8.91 10.33
CA LYS A 14 18.40 -9.62 11.22
C LYS A 14 17.58 -8.68 12.11
N LEU A 15 18.16 -7.56 12.55
CA LEU A 15 17.43 -6.61 13.40
C LEU A 15 16.32 -5.94 12.61
N ILE A 16 16.61 -5.53 11.37
CA ILE A 16 15.60 -4.91 10.51
C ILE A 16 14.50 -5.91 10.16
N ILE A 17 14.87 -7.12 9.76
CA ILE A 17 13.91 -8.20 9.47
C ILE A 17 13.00 -8.45 10.68
N ASN A 18 13.56 -8.58 11.88
CA ASN A 18 12.79 -8.77 13.11
C ASN A 18 11.87 -7.57 13.40
N ASN A 19 12.36 -6.34 13.25
CA ASN A 19 11.55 -5.13 13.46
C ASN A 19 10.39 -5.01 12.46
N ILE A 20 10.59 -5.44 11.21
CA ILE A 20 9.53 -5.50 10.20
C ILE A 20 8.48 -6.55 10.62
N THR A 21 8.88 -7.79 10.87
CA THR A 21 7.91 -8.86 11.15
C THR A 21 7.18 -8.67 12.48
N SER A 22 7.85 -8.13 13.51
CA SER A 22 7.22 -7.83 14.81
C SER A 22 6.32 -6.60 14.82
N SER A 23 6.24 -5.86 13.71
CA SER A 23 5.35 -4.70 13.61
C SER A 23 3.89 -5.07 13.30
N ILE A 24 3.64 -6.33 12.93
CA ILE A 24 2.32 -6.96 12.95
C ILE A 24 2.25 -7.91 14.16
N ASN A 25 1.03 -8.18 14.63
CA ASN A 25 0.80 -9.10 15.75
C ASN A 25 -0.30 -10.12 15.40
N PRO A 26 -0.07 -10.99 14.40
CA PRO A 26 -1.02 -12.02 14.03
C PRO A 26 -1.06 -13.16 15.05
N THR A 27 -2.18 -13.86 15.08
CA THR A 27 -2.46 -15.08 15.83
C THR A 27 -2.50 -16.29 14.89
N GLU A 28 -2.61 -17.50 15.43
CA GLU A 28 -2.62 -18.73 14.62
C GLU A 28 -3.85 -18.89 13.71
N ASP A 29 -4.91 -18.13 14.00
CA ASP A 29 -6.17 -18.06 13.25
C ASP A 29 -6.21 -16.91 12.24
N ASP A 30 -5.10 -16.18 12.08
CA ASP A 30 -5.01 -15.09 11.11
C ASP A 30 -4.39 -15.55 9.78
N LEU A 31 -4.52 -14.69 8.76
CA LEU A 31 -3.90 -14.86 7.45
C LEU A 31 -2.88 -13.76 7.20
N ILE A 32 -1.68 -14.16 6.77
CA ILE A 32 -0.61 -13.27 6.34
C ILE A 32 -0.39 -13.45 4.83
N LEU A 33 -0.39 -12.37 4.08
CA LEU A 33 0.09 -12.35 2.70
C LEU A 33 1.47 -11.69 2.66
N GLU A 34 2.47 -12.42 2.17
CA GLU A 34 3.80 -11.89 1.90
C GLU A 34 3.97 -11.60 0.41
N ILE A 35 4.24 -10.34 0.05
CA ILE A 35 4.50 -9.95 -1.34
C ILE A 35 6.01 -9.81 -1.56
N GLY A 36 6.55 -10.63 -2.47
CA GLY A 36 7.97 -10.65 -2.79
C GLY A 36 8.83 -11.22 -1.65
N PRO A 37 8.65 -12.50 -1.27
CA PRO A 37 9.44 -13.14 -0.22
C PRO A 37 10.94 -13.20 -0.56
N GLY A 38 11.30 -13.17 -1.85
CA GLY A 38 12.68 -13.23 -2.29
C GLY A 38 13.39 -14.49 -1.79
N SER A 39 14.53 -14.33 -1.12
CA SER A 39 15.26 -15.44 -0.50
C SER A 39 14.61 -15.98 0.80
N GLY A 40 13.41 -15.52 1.14
CA GLY A 40 12.65 -15.90 2.32
C GLY A 40 13.08 -15.20 3.60
N ALA A 41 13.62 -13.97 3.48
CA ALA A 41 14.19 -13.24 4.62
C ALA A 41 13.12 -12.93 5.69
N LEU A 42 11.97 -12.38 5.28
CA LEU A 42 10.84 -12.15 6.18
C LEU A 42 10.06 -13.45 6.42
N THR A 43 9.83 -14.25 5.37
CA THR A 43 9.14 -15.56 5.42
C THR A 43 9.59 -16.43 6.60
N LYS A 44 10.90 -16.58 6.81
CA LYS A 44 11.48 -17.41 7.91
C LYS A 44 11.08 -16.95 9.30
N ASN A 45 10.73 -15.68 9.48
CA ASN A 45 10.18 -15.16 10.73
C ASN A 45 8.66 -15.25 10.75
N LEU A 46 8.00 -15.01 9.62
CA LEU A 46 6.53 -15.06 9.52
C LEU A 46 5.96 -16.46 9.81
N VAL A 47 6.63 -17.51 9.36
CA VAL A 47 6.20 -18.90 9.64
C VAL A 47 6.15 -19.24 11.14
N LYS A 48 6.85 -18.48 11.99
CA LYS A 48 6.89 -18.70 13.44
C LYS A 48 5.60 -18.27 14.15
N TYR A 49 4.76 -17.46 13.51
CA TYR A 49 3.45 -17.07 14.05
C TYR A 49 2.41 -18.20 13.97
N ASN A 50 2.69 -19.27 13.20
CA ASN A 50 1.76 -20.39 12.98
C ASN A 50 0.38 -19.97 12.41
N SER A 51 0.30 -18.78 11.80
CA SER A 51 -0.83 -18.29 11.01
C SER A 51 -0.84 -18.95 9.63
N ASN A 52 -1.97 -18.86 8.92
CA ASN A 52 -1.97 -19.13 7.48
C ASN A 52 -1.06 -18.10 6.78
N LEU A 53 -0.19 -18.54 5.88
CA LEU A 53 0.77 -17.69 5.16
C LEU A 53 0.70 -17.99 3.66
N ILE A 54 0.42 -16.97 2.85
CA ILE A 54 0.55 -17.05 1.40
C ILE A 54 1.65 -16.10 0.93
N CYS A 55 2.67 -16.63 0.28
CA CYS A 55 3.74 -15.84 -0.32
C CYS A 55 3.54 -15.72 -1.84
N TYR A 56 3.68 -14.52 -2.41
CA TYR A 56 3.64 -14.27 -3.84
C TYR A 56 5.03 -13.92 -4.36
N GLU A 57 5.60 -14.77 -5.23
CA GLU A 57 6.93 -14.55 -5.82
C GLU A 57 6.88 -14.66 -7.35
N VAL A 58 7.43 -13.66 -8.05
CA VAL A 58 7.44 -13.66 -9.52
C VAL A 58 8.63 -14.44 -10.09
N ASP A 59 9.73 -14.56 -9.34
CA ASP A 59 10.94 -15.24 -9.78
C ASP A 59 10.93 -16.73 -9.41
N LYS A 60 10.55 -17.56 -10.40
CA LYS A 60 10.51 -19.03 -10.27
C LYS A 60 11.85 -19.67 -9.92
N ASP A 61 12.98 -18.99 -10.14
CA ASP A 61 14.30 -19.51 -9.77
C ASP A 61 14.46 -19.66 -8.24
N LEU A 62 13.63 -18.96 -7.45
CA LEU A 62 13.63 -19.01 -5.98
C LEU A 62 12.80 -20.18 -5.43
N GLU A 63 12.12 -20.95 -6.29
CA GLU A 63 11.22 -22.03 -5.90
C GLU A 63 11.88 -23.06 -4.97
N ASN A 64 13.07 -23.53 -5.32
CA ASN A 64 13.80 -24.49 -4.47
C ASN A 64 14.14 -23.91 -3.08
N THR A 65 14.42 -22.61 -2.99
CA THR A 65 14.77 -21.95 -1.72
C THR A 65 13.54 -21.75 -0.84
N LEU A 66 12.45 -21.28 -1.46
CA LEU A 66 11.21 -20.96 -0.78
C LEU A 66 10.45 -22.22 -0.34
N ASN A 67 10.46 -23.28 -1.16
CA ASN A 67 9.84 -24.56 -0.81
C ASN A 67 10.48 -25.22 0.42
N GLN A 68 11.74 -24.92 0.74
CA GLN A 68 12.37 -25.39 1.98
C GLN A 68 11.81 -24.74 3.26
N ILE A 69 11.13 -23.60 3.14
CA ILE A 69 10.53 -22.85 4.26
C ILE A 69 9.06 -23.28 4.46
N LYS A 70 8.48 -23.96 3.46
CA LYS A 70 7.07 -24.36 3.45
C LYS A 70 6.74 -25.29 4.62
N ASN A 71 5.57 -25.09 5.20
CA ASN A 71 4.91 -26.00 6.15
C ASN A 71 3.43 -26.14 5.76
N ASP A 72 2.64 -26.87 6.56
CA ASP A 72 1.23 -27.15 6.25
C ASP A 72 0.36 -25.90 6.17
N LYS A 73 0.76 -24.79 6.81
CA LYS A 73 0.06 -23.49 6.79
C LYS A 73 0.68 -22.48 5.82
N THR A 74 1.74 -22.85 5.09
CA THR A 74 2.45 -21.94 4.18
C THR A 74 2.22 -22.36 2.73
N GLN A 75 1.67 -21.46 1.93
CA GLN A 75 1.52 -21.60 0.49
C GLN A 75 2.42 -20.59 -0.22
N ILE A 76 3.00 -21.02 -1.35
CA ILE A 76 3.86 -20.16 -2.17
C ILE A 76 3.29 -20.18 -3.58
N ILE A 77 2.92 -19.01 -4.08
CA ILE A 77 2.34 -18.79 -5.40
C ILE A 77 3.40 -18.13 -6.27
N PHE A 78 3.89 -18.88 -7.26
CA PHE A 78 4.90 -18.41 -8.21
C PHE A 78 4.26 -17.68 -9.40
N ASP A 79 3.76 -16.47 -9.15
CA ASP A 79 3.06 -15.65 -10.13
C ASP A 79 3.22 -14.15 -9.82
N ASP A 80 2.91 -13.31 -10.80
CA ASP A 80 2.88 -11.86 -10.63
C ASP A 80 1.68 -11.46 -9.78
N PHE A 81 1.93 -10.90 -8.59
CA PHE A 81 0.89 -10.43 -7.66
C PHE A 81 -0.15 -9.53 -8.34
N LEU A 82 0.27 -8.66 -9.28
CA LEU A 82 -0.63 -7.74 -9.97
C LEU A 82 -1.58 -8.43 -10.96
N LYS A 83 -1.38 -9.72 -11.23
CA LYS A 83 -2.23 -10.54 -12.10
C LYS A 83 -3.12 -11.51 -11.33
N ARG A 84 -2.98 -11.55 -10.00
CA ARG A 84 -3.75 -12.44 -9.13
C ARG A 84 -5.07 -11.80 -8.74
N ASP A 85 -6.08 -12.66 -8.60
CA ASP A 85 -7.29 -12.31 -7.87
C ASP A 85 -7.11 -12.72 -6.41
N ILE A 86 -6.85 -11.73 -5.56
CA ILE A 86 -6.58 -11.94 -4.13
C ILE A 86 -7.81 -12.53 -3.43
N GLN A 87 -9.04 -12.11 -3.79
CA GLN A 87 -10.25 -12.67 -3.19
C GLN A 87 -10.36 -14.16 -3.50
N SER A 88 -10.14 -14.54 -4.76
CA SER A 88 -10.14 -15.95 -5.15
C SER A 88 -9.08 -16.75 -4.41
N ASP A 89 -7.85 -16.22 -4.30
CA ASP A 89 -6.72 -16.90 -3.67
C ASP A 89 -6.96 -17.20 -2.18
N ILE A 90 -7.64 -16.29 -1.46
CA ILE A 90 -7.89 -16.44 -0.03
C ILE A 90 -9.27 -17.04 0.32
N SER A 91 -10.16 -17.20 -0.67
CA SER A 91 -11.57 -17.59 -0.48
C SER A 91 -11.82 -18.89 0.28
N LYS A 92 -10.85 -19.80 0.31
CA LYS A 92 -10.95 -21.13 0.95
C LYS A 92 -10.24 -21.20 2.30
N ILE A 93 -9.62 -20.11 2.74
CA ILE A 93 -8.89 -20.03 3.98
C ILE A 93 -9.81 -19.38 5.00
N ASP A 94 -10.04 -20.07 6.11
CA ASP A 94 -10.71 -19.48 7.26
C ASP A 94 -9.69 -18.66 8.04
N TYR A 95 -10.03 -17.39 8.33
CA TYR A 95 -9.16 -16.49 9.08
C TYR A 95 -9.95 -15.37 9.78
N ASN A 96 -9.44 -14.93 10.92
CA ASN A 96 -10.02 -13.83 11.70
C ASN A 96 -9.61 -12.46 11.18
N ASN A 97 -8.32 -12.29 10.86
CA ASN A 97 -7.78 -11.03 10.35
C ASN A 97 -6.78 -11.27 9.22
N LEU A 98 -6.73 -10.34 8.27
CA LEU A 98 -5.79 -10.34 7.16
C LEU A 98 -4.69 -9.30 7.38
N TYR A 99 -3.45 -9.75 7.30
CA TYR A 99 -2.23 -8.94 7.33
C TYR A 99 -1.52 -9.03 5.99
N ILE A 100 -0.99 -7.92 5.48
CA ILE A 100 -0.15 -7.94 4.27
C ILE A 100 1.22 -7.35 4.61
N ILE A 101 2.28 -8.06 4.26
CA ILE A 101 3.64 -7.65 4.55
C ILE A 101 4.54 -7.84 3.33
N GLY A 102 5.54 -6.99 3.15
CA GLY A 102 6.47 -7.20 2.04
C GLY A 102 7.60 -6.19 1.95
N ASN A 103 8.69 -6.63 1.34
CA ASN A 103 9.75 -5.76 0.83
C ASN A 103 9.47 -5.50 -0.65
N LEU A 104 8.68 -4.46 -0.93
CA LEU A 104 8.10 -4.28 -2.24
C LEU A 104 9.15 -3.81 -3.27
N PRO A 105 9.17 -4.36 -4.49
CA PRO A 105 10.00 -3.82 -5.56
C PRO A 105 9.59 -2.38 -5.87
N TYR A 106 10.57 -1.48 -5.93
CA TYR A 106 10.32 -0.05 -5.93
C TYR A 106 9.48 0.46 -7.12
N TYR A 107 9.59 -0.18 -8.28
CA TYR A 107 8.91 0.24 -9.49
C TYR A 107 7.42 -0.13 -9.52
N ILE A 108 6.97 -1.06 -8.67
CA ILE A 108 5.58 -1.56 -8.61
C ILE A 108 4.91 -1.35 -7.25
N THR A 109 5.55 -0.62 -6.31
CA THR A 109 4.96 -0.35 -5.00
C THR A 109 3.57 0.29 -5.09
N THR A 110 3.41 1.39 -5.84
CA THR A 110 2.11 2.05 -5.98
C THR A 110 1.06 1.15 -6.66
N PRO A 111 1.36 0.47 -7.79
CA PRO A 111 0.45 -0.52 -8.37
C PRO A 111 -0.01 -1.62 -7.40
N ILE A 112 0.89 -2.14 -6.57
CA ILE A 112 0.55 -3.19 -5.58
C ILE A 112 -0.47 -2.68 -4.57
N ILE A 113 -0.22 -1.50 -4.00
CA ILE A 113 -1.13 -0.88 -3.03
C ILE A 113 -2.50 -0.59 -3.64
N LEU A 114 -2.53 -0.07 -4.88
CA LEU A 114 -3.79 0.19 -5.58
C LEU A 114 -4.56 -1.10 -5.86
N SER A 115 -3.87 -2.17 -6.29
CA SER A 115 -4.48 -3.49 -6.50
C SER A 115 -5.11 -4.05 -5.22
N ILE A 116 -4.44 -3.91 -4.08
CA ILE A 116 -4.98 -4.33 -2.78
C ILE A 116 -6.27 -3.54 -2.46
N ILE A 117 -6.27 -2.21 -2.63
CA ILE A 117 -7.46 -1.38 -2.39
C ILE A 117 -8.60 -1.78 -3.34
N GLU A 118 -8.31 -1.95 -4.63
CA GLU A 118 -9.29 -2.30 -5.67
C GLU A 118 -9.86 -3.71 -5.48
N SER A 119 -9.10 -4.63 -4.88
CA SER A 119 -9.57 -5.98 -4.53
C SER A 119 -10.61 -6.01 -3.42
N ARG A 120 -10.78 -4.91 -2.66
CA ARG A 120 -11.73 -4.77 -1.54
C ARG A 120 -11.62 -5.86 -0.47
N VAL A 121 -10.48 -6.56 -0.40
CA VAL A 121 -10.20 -7.51 0.68
C VAL A 121 -10.08 -6.75 2.00
N ASP A 122 -10.64 -7.33 3.07
CA ASP A 122 -10.65 -6.67 4.37
C ASP A 122 -9.31 -6.82 5.09
N VAL A 123 -8.37 -5.93 4.79
CA VAL A 123 -7.02 -5.94 5.38
C VAL A 123 -7.00 -5.15 6.66
N LYS A 124 -6.64 -5.79 7.78
CA LYS A 124 -6.50 -5.15 9.09
C LYS A 124 -5.27 -4.24 9.15
N GLU A 125 -4.12 -4.77 8.74
CA GLU A 125 -2.85 -4.06 8.76
C GLU A 125 -1.98 -4.43 7.57
N MET A 126 -1.27 -3.44 7.04
CA MET A 126 -0.23 -3.65 6.05
C MET A 126 1.10 -3.08 6.54
N VAL A 127 2.19 -3.80 6.29
CA VAL A 127 3.55 -3.35 6.60
C VAL A 127 4.43 -3.51 5.38
N PHE A 128 4.91 -2.40 4.86
CA PHE A 128 5.76 -2.42 3.66
C PHE A 128 7.06 -1.69 3.88
N MET A 129 8.13 -2.29 3.39
CA MET A 129 9.36 -1.57 3.12
C MET A 129 9.30 -1.02 1.70
N VAL A 130 9.47 0.30 1.57
CA VAL A 130 9.36 1.05 0.32
C VAL A 130 10.47 2.08 0.23
N GLN A 131 10.68 2.70 -0.93
CA GLN A 131 11.59 3.84 -1.02
C GLN A 131 11.17 4.97 -0.09
N LYS A 132 12.14 5.69 0.48
CA LYS A 132 11.86 6.78 1.42
C LYS A 132 10.92 7.85 0.85
N GLU A 133 11.12 8.27 -0.40
CA GLU A 133 10.22 9.23 -1.08
C GLU A 133 8.78 8.68 -1.22
N VAL A 134 8.64 7.38 -1.47
CA VAL A 134 7.32 6.73 -1.58
C VAL A 134 6.61 6.71 -0.22
N ALA A 135 7.34 6.42 0.87
CA ALA A 135 6.81 6.51 2.22
C ALA A 135 6.38 7.95 2.58
N GLU A 136 7.20 8.94 2.23
CA GLU A 136 6.90 10.37 2.41
C GLU A 136 5.63 10.77 1.65
N ARG A 137 5.49 10.32 0.39
CA ARG A 137 4.28 10.55 -0.41
C ARG A 137 3.03 9.87 0.16
N PHE A 138 3.14 8.63 0.63
CA PHE A 138 1.99 7.91 1.19
C PHE A 138 1.50 8.56 2.49
N SER A 139 2.44 8.97 3.34
CA SER A 139 2.15 9.63 4.63
C SER A 139 2.01 11.16 4.54
N ALA A 140 2.00 11.73 3.32
CA ALA A 140 1.97 13.16 3.11
C ALA A 140 0.68 13.78 3.68
N LYS A 141 0.80 15.00 4.22
CA LYS A 141 -0.32 15.78 4.73
C LYS A 141 -0.81 16.79 3.69
N PRO A 142 -2.09 17.21 3.71
CA PRO A 142 -2.59 18.28 2.86
C PRO A 142 -1.70 19.53 2.93
N GLY A 143 -1.50 20.19 1.79
CA GLY A 143 -0.66 21.37 1.63
C GLY A 143 0.84 21.08 1.50
N THR A 144 1.28 19.82 1.60
CA THR A 144 2.69 19.46 1.43
C THR A 144 3.00 19.11 -0.03
N LYS A 145 4.26 19.32 -0.45
CA LYS A 145 4.74 19.08 -1.82
C LYS A 145 4.50 17.63 -2.31
N GLU A 146 4.62 16.68 -1.39
CA GLU A 146 4.51 15.25 -1.67
C GLU A 146 3.05 14.76 -1.65
N TYR A 147 2.10 15.59 -1.23
CA TYR A 147 0.69 15.22 -1.19
C TYR A 147 0.10 15.07 -2.60
N GLY A 148 -0.67 14.00 -2.81
CA GLY A 148 -1.24 13.64 -4.10
C GLY A 148 -2.46 12.75 -3.99
N SER A 149 -2.95 12.28 -5.14
CA SER A 149 -4.10 11.37 -5.22
C SER A 149 -3.93 10.10 -4.38
N ILE A 150 -2.73 9.51 -4.40
CA ILE A 150 -2.46 8.31 -3.60
C ILE A 150 -2.50 8.60 -2.10
N SER A 151 -2.05 9.79 -1.66
CA SER A 151 -2.14 10.21 -0.27
C SER A 151 -3.59 10.32 0.16
N VAL A 152 -4.45 10.90 -0.69
CA VAL A 152 -5.91 10.99 -0.42
C VAL A 152 -6.54 9.60 -0.31
N LEU A 153 -6.28 8.71 -1.27
CA LEU A 153 -6.82 7.36 -1.28
C LEU A 153 -6.38 6.57 -0.04
N LEU A 154 -5.10 6.62 0.31
CA LEU A 154 -4.60 5.88 1.46
C LEU A 154 -5.11 6.45 2.77
N ASN A 155 -5.17 7.78 2.93
CA ASN A 155 -5.71 8.40 4.13
C ASN A 155 -7.22 8.15 4.30
N TYR A 156 -7.96 7.88 3.22
CA TYR A 156 -9.36 7.47 3.31
C TYR A 156 -9.51 6.08 3.94
N HIS A 157 -8.67 5.11 3.56
CA HIS A 157 -8.76 3.73 4.04
C HIS A 157 -7.99 3.45 5.34
N PHE A 158 -6.86 4.14 5.56
CA PHE A 158 -5.85 3.73 6.54
C PHE A 158 -5.30 4.90 7.36
N ASP A 159 -4.92 4.60 8.60
CA ASP A 159 -3.97 5.39 9.38
C ASP A 159 -2.54 4.95 9.04
N ILE A 160 -1.75 5.88 8.51
CA ILE A 160 -0.40 5.59 8.00
C ILE A 160 0.66 6.07 9.00
N LYS A 161 1.55 5.16 9.40
CA LYS A 161 2.66 5.44 10.31
C LYS A 161 3.98 5.03 9.67
N LYS A 162 4.95 5.96 9.65
CA LYS A 162 6.34 5.61 9.35
C LYS A 162 6.96 4.98 10.61
N LEU A 163 7.40 3.73 10.51
CA LEU A 163 8.00 3.02 11.64
C LEU A 163 9.47 3.42 11.83
N PHE A 164 10.29 3.25 10.78
CA PHE A 164 11.71 3.60 10.79
C PHE A 164 12.28 3.70 9.37
N ASP A 165 13.41 4.37 9.23
CA ASP A 165 14.18 4.44 7.98
C ASP A 165 15.23 3.30 7.94
N VAL A 166 15.52 2.80 6.75
CA VAL A 166 16.50 1.74 6.50
C VAL A 166 17.53 2.23 5.48
N SER A 167 18.80 2.24 5.87
CA SER A 167 19.89 2.64 4.97
C SER A 167 20.04 1.66 3.81
N ARG A 168 20.28 2.19 2.61
CA ARG A 168 20.56 1.41 1.39
C ARG A 168 21.71 0.40 1.56
N THR A 169 22.66 0.65 2.47
CA THR A 169 23.82 -0.22 2.70
C THR A 169 23.44 -1.56 3.34
N LYS A 170 22.20 -1.71 3.81
CA LYS A 170 21.66 -2.94 4.40
C LYS A 170 21.12 -3.93 3.37
N PHE A 171 21.24 -3.59 2.09
CA PHE A 171 20.70 -4.38 0.98
C PHE A 171 21.80 -4.91 0.07
N TYR A 172 21.48 -6.02 -0.61
CA TYR A 172 22.27 -6.53 -1.71
C TYR A 172 21.37 -6.96 -2.88
N PRO A 173 21.58 -6.45 -4.11
CA PRO A 173 22.46 -5.32 -4.44
C PRO A 173 22.03 -4.04 -3.71
N ILE A 174 22.97 -3.08 -3.59
CA ILE A 174 22.70 -1.80 -2.92
C ILE A 174 21.81 -0.94 -3.83
N PRO A 175 20.64 -0.47 -3.38
CA PRO A 175 19.79 0.44 -4.14
C PRO A 175 20.35 1.87 -4.18
N ASN A 176 19.81 2.68 -5.08
CA ASN A 176 20.24 4.08 -5.27
C ASN A 176 19.75 5.03 -4.17
N VAL A 177 18.73 4.63 -3.40
CA VAL A 177 18.07 5.46 -2.39
C VAL A 177 17.84 4.64 -1.12
N ASP A 178 17.66 5.34 -0.01
CA ASP A 178 17.27 4.73 1.25
C ASP A 178 15.79 4.30 1.23
N SER A 179 15.44 3.40 2.14
CA SER A 179 14.09 2.89 2.31
C SER A 179 13.47 3.38 3.62
N SER A 180 12.17 3.23 3.74
CA SER A 180 11.42 3.38 4.98
C SER A 180 10.42 2.25 5.12
N VAL A 181 10.21 1.82 6.36
CA VAL A 181 9.14 0.88 6.70
C VAL A 181 7.93 1.68 7.14
N ILE A 182 6.80 1.42 6.50
CA ILE A 182 5.51 2.05 6.80
C ILE A 182 4.50 1.00 7.23
N LYS A 183 3.63 1.38 8.16
CA LYS A 183 2.48 0.61 8.61
C LYS A 183 1.21 1.34 8.24
N LEU A 184 0.27 0.65 7.61
CA LEU A 184 -1.07 1.14 7.29
C LEU A 184 -2.05 0.32 8.11
N VAL A 185 -2.81 0.98 8.98
CA VAL A 185 -3.82 0.35 9.84
C VAL A 185 -5.20 0.72 9.33
N LYS A 186 -6.07 -0.26 9.12
CA LYS A 186 -7.45 0.00 8.67
C LYS A 186 -8.16 0.96 9.63
N LYS A 187 -8.90 1.91 9.07
CA LYS A 187 -9.82 2.76 9.84
C LYS A 187 -11.13 2.02 10.08
N ASP A 188 -11.63 2.06 11.32
CA ASP A 188 -12.92 1.45 11.67
C ASP A 188 -14.12 2.24 11.12
N ASN A 189 -14.02 3.57 11.09
CA ASN A 189 -15.11 4.48 10.74
C ASN A 189 -14.77 5.29 9.49
N VAL A 190 -14.80 4.63 8.33
CA VAL A 190 -14.59 5.29 7.05
C VAL A 190 -15.86 6.06 6.66
N LEU A 191 -15.70 7.30 6.20
CA LEU A 191 -16.83 8.11 5.73
C LEU A 191 -17.51 7.43 4.53
N PRO A 192 -18.84 7.23 4.54
CA PRO A 192 -19.53 6.50 3.47
C PRO A 192 -19.45 7.27 2.15
N VAL A 193 -19.03 6.59 1.08
CA VAL A 193 -19.00 7.12 -0.28
C VAL A 193 -19.03 5.98 -1.29
N ASP A 194 -19.58 6.24 -2.48
CA ASP A 194 -19.36 5.38 -3.65
C ASP A 194 -17.87 5.42 -4.02
N PHE A 195 -17.17 4.31 -3.76
CA PHE A 195 -15.72 4.25 -3.96
C PHE A 195 -15.29 4.51 -5.40
N GLU A 196 -16.06 4.08 -6.40
CA GLU A 196 -15.70 4.29 -7.81
C GLU A 196 -15.80 5.78 -8.17
N LYS A 197 -16.87 6.45 -7.72
CA LYS A 197 -17.02 7.90 -7.89
C LYS A 197 -15.93 8.67 -7.17
N PHE A 198 -15.64 8.30 -5.91
CA PHE A 198 -14.59 8.91 -5.11
C PHE A 198 -13.22 8.75 -5.78
N ASN A 199 -12.84 7.53 -6.15
CA ASN A 199 -11.56 7.24 -6.78
C ASN A 199 -11.41 7.99 -8.11
N LYS A 200 -12.47 8.04 -8.92
CA LYS A 200 -12.49 8.82 -10.16
C LYS A 200 -12.31 10.32 -9.90
N LEU A 201 -13.08 10.89 -8.97
CA LEU A 201 -12.99 12.31 -8.63
C LEU A 201 -11.59 12.69 -8.14
N VAL A 202 -11.00 11.87 -7.27
CA VAL A 202 -9.64 12.08 -6.76
C VAL A 202 -8.63 12.01 -7.90
N LYS A 203 -8.71 11.02 -8.80
CA LYS A 203 -7.84 10.92 -9.98
C LYS A 203 -7.94 12.16 -10.87
N ASP A 204 -9.15 12.60 -11.18
CA ASP A 204 -9.40 13.78 -12.03
C ASP A 204 -8.91 15.07 -11.36
N SER A 205 -9.06 15.19 -10.03
CA SER A 205 -8.60 16.36 -9.26
C SER A 205 -7.09 16.56 -9.31
N PHE A 206 -6.30 15.49 -9.47
CA PHE A 206 -4.84 15.54 -9.50
C PHE A 206 -4.24 15.38 -10.91
N GLN A 207 -5.07 15.38 -11.97
CA GLN A 207 -4.61 15.20 -13.35
C GLN A 207 -3.54 16.21 -13.77
N TYR A 208 -3.72 17.48 -13.39
CA TYR A 208 -2.77 18.57 -13.65
C TYR A 208 -2.32 19.20 -12.34
N LYS A 209 -1.22 18.68 -11.76
CA LYS A 209 -0.68 19.08 -10.44
C LYS A 209 -0.55 20.59 -10.22
N ARG A 210 -0.20 21.36 -11.26
CA ARG A 210 0.01 22.82 -11.16
C ARG A 210 -1.26 23.66 -11.39
N LYS A 211 -2.39 23.02 -11.69
CA LYS A 211 -3.67 23.69 -11.97
C LYS A 211 -4.57 23.62 -10.74
N ASN A 212 -5.42 24.64 -10.59
CA ASN A 212 -6.43 24.69 -9.53
C ASN A 212 -7.60 23.72 -9.80
N ILE A 213 -8.48 23.58 -8.81
CA ILE A 213 -9.64 22.67 -8.87
C ILE A 213 -10.55 23.00 -10.05
N ARG A 214 -10.82 24.28 -10.35
CA ARG A 214 -11.62 24.70 -11.51
C ARG A 214 -11.15 24.04 -12.80
N ASN A 215 -9.83 24.02 -13.02
CA ASN A 215 -9.24 23.52 -14.25
C ASN A 215 -9.20 21.98 -14.29
N ASN A 216 -8.95 21.33 -13.15
CA ASN A 216 -8.94 19.87 -13.07
C ASN A 216 -10.36 19.28 -13.16
N LEU A 217 -11.34 19.91 -12.50
CA LEU A 217 -12.73 19.43 -12.42
C LEU A 217 -13.68 20.14 -13.40
N LYS A 218 -13.18 20.65 -14.52
CA LYS A 218 -13.99 21.40 -15.51
C LYS A 218 -15.16 20.59 -16.11
N SER A 219 -15.09 19.26 -16.06
CA SER A 219 -16.13 18.34 -16.55
C SER A 219 -17.20 18.01 -15.50
N TYR A 220 -17.06 18.53 -14.28
CA TYR A 220 -17.99 18.33 -13.18
C TYR A 220 -18.86 19.59 -12.98
N ASP A 221 -19.94 19.46 -12.20
CA ASP A 221 -20.77 20.61 -11.81
C ASP A 221 -20.01 21.54 -10.85
N LEU A 222 -19.43 22.60 -11.39
CA LEU A 222 -18.60 23.54 -10.64
C LEU A 222 -19.38 24.30 -9.56
N ASN A 223 -20.70 24.47 -9.70
CA ASN A 223 -21.51 25.12 -8.66
C ASN A 223 -21.59 24.24 -7.41
N LYS A 224 -21.81 22.94 -7.60
CA LYS A 224 -21.77 21.96 -6.50
C LYS A 224 -20.38 21.88 -5.88
N VAL A 225 -19.32 21.81 -6.70
CA VAL A 225 -17.93 21.80 -6.21
C VAL A 225 -17.66 23.03 -5.35
N GLU A 226 -17.98 24.22 -5.82
CA GLU A 226 -17.77 25.48 -5.07
C GLU A 226 -18.56 25.52 -3.77
N SER A 227 -19.80 25.01 -3.77
CA SER A 227 -20.64 24.93 -2.57
C SER A 227 -20.03 24.06 -1.47
N VAL A 228 -19.31 22.99 -1.82
CA VAL A 228 -18.60 22.16 -0.83
C VAL A 228 -17.34 22.87 -0.38
N LEU A 229 -16.50 23.37 -1.31
CA LEU A 229 -15.23 24.02 -0.98
C LEU A 229 -15.39 25.21 -0.02
N THR A 230 -16.43 26.03 -0.23
CA THR A 230 -16.69 27.23 0.58
C THR A 230 -17.02 26.92 2.04
N LYS A 231 -17.65 25.77 2.34
CA LYS A 231 -17.88 25.31 3.73
C LYS A 231 -16.58 25.12 4.52
N TYR A 232 -15.51 24.78 3.81
CA TYR A 232 -14.19 24.51 4.37
C TYR A 232 -13.21 25.68 4.19
N GLY A 233 -13.69 26.85 3.71
CA GLY A 233 -12.85 28.03 3.48
C GLY A 233 -11.97 27.94 2.22
N TYR A 234 -12.27 27.04 1.30
CA TYR A 234 -11.59 26.92 0.00
C TYR A 234 -12.43 27.51 -1.13
N SER A 235 -11.82 27.64 -2.30
CA SER A 235 -12.46 28.16 -3.51
C SER A 235 -12.09 27.33 -4.73
N LEU A 236 -12.76 27.55 -5.85
CA LEU A 236 -12.38 26.94 -7.13
C LEU A 236 -10.94 27.30 -7.58
N SER A 237 -10.34 28.36 -7.02
CA SER A 237 -8.93 28.71 -7.24
C SER A 237 -7.93 27.96 -6.37
N SER A 238 -8.38 27.26 -5.32
CA SER A 238 -7.55 26.36 -4.51
C SER A 238 -7.01 25.20 -5.33
N ARG A 239 -5.92 24.59 -4.86
CA ARG A 239 -5.33 23.40 -5.49
C ARG A 239 -5.76 22.13 -4.76
N SER A 240 -5.88 21.05 -5.51
CA SER A 240 -6.26 19.73 -4.97
C SER A 240 -5.30 19.25 -3.88
N GLU A 241 -4.02 19.65 -3.93
CA GLU A 241 -3.03 19.29 -2.92
C GLU A 241 -3.28 19.94 -1.55
N GLU A 242 -4.14 20.95 -1.47
CA GLU A 242 -4.51 21.66 -0.23
C GLU A 242 -5.65 20.95 0.52
N LEU A 243 -6.37 20.04 -0.15
CA LEU A 243 -7.61 19.46 0.37
C LEU A 243 -7.39 18.13 1.10
N SER A 244 -8.08 17.94 2.22
CA SER A 244 -8.11 16.67 2.94
C SER A 244 -9.01 15.64 2.26
N TYR A 245 -8.87 14.36 2.63
CA TYR A 245 -9.69 13.30 2.03
C TYR A 245 -11.17 13.44 2.39
N GLU A 246 -11.50 14.02 3.56
CA GLU A 246 -12.87 14.28 3.98
C GLU A 246 -13.60 15.22 3.00
N ILE A 247 -12.89 16.25 2.50
CA ILE A 247 -13.44 17.18 1.49
C ILE A 247 -13.71 16.44 0.19
N PHE A 248 -12.80 15.54 -0.23
CA PHE A 248 -13.02 14.72 -1.42
C PHE A 248 -14.19 13.74 -1.27
N VAL A 249 -14.42 13.20 -0.08
CA VAL A 249 -15.60 12.39 0.22
C VAL A 249 -16.88 13.22 0.10
N GLU A 250 -16.92 14.42 0.68
CA GLU A 250 -18.11 15.28 0.56
C GLU A 250 -18.36 15.72 -0.90
N LEU A 251 -17.31 16.05 -1.65
CA LEU A 251 -17.41 16.36 -3.07
C LEU A 251 -18.02 15.18 -3.84
N ALA A 252 -17.50 13.96 -3.64
CA ALA A 252 -17.99 12.77 -4.33
C ALA A 252 -19.45 12.43 -3.99
N ASN A 253 -19.89 12.72 -2.76
CA ASN A 253 -21.29 12.53 -2.33
C ASN A 253 -22.24 13.63 -2.85
N THR A 254 -21.73 14.82 -3.14
CA THR A 254 -22.56 15.96 -3.57
C THR A 254 -22.78 15.99 -5.08
N ILE A 255 -21.76 15.60 -5.86
CA ILE A 255 -21.76 15.77 -7.32
C ILE A 255 -22.63 14.73 -8.04
#